data_AF-A0A7Y9MZR9-F1
#
_entry.id   AF-A0A7Y9MZR9-F1
#
_cell.length_a   1.000
_cell.length_b   1.000
_cell.length_c   1.000
_cell.angle_alpha   90.00
_cell.angle_beta   90.00
_cell.angle_gamma   90.00
#
_symmetry.space_group_name_H-M   'P 1'
#
loop_
_entity.id
_entity.type
_entity.pdbx_description
1 polymer ?
#
loop_
_entity_poly.entity_id
_entity_poly.type
_entity_poly.pdbx_seq_one_letter_code
_entity_poly.pdbx_strand_id
1 'polypeptide(L)'
;MTEASPNRPSGPFRAGDRVQLTGPKGRLHTVTLREDGELHTHQGVLRHRDLIGLPDGSVVANSSGHDYLALRPLLRDFAMSMPRGAAIVYPKDAAQIVMQADIFPGSVVVEAGVGSGALSLSLLRAVGPAGTLISFERREDFADVARGNVETFFGERPDTWRVVVGDLVESLPREVTPASVDRVVLDMLAPWECMDAVADALTPGGVVLCYVATATQLSRVAEYIRATGLFTEPDASETMVRGWHVEGLAVRPDHRMVAHTGFLLTARRLAPGAVAPSVKRRASKSSYGDEDVEAWTPGAVGDREISDKNLRKRAREAEKAAEGARLAAASRDSGHATE
;
A
#
# COMPACT_ATOMS: atom_id res chain seq x y z
N MET A 1 2.69 -32.19 -10.64
CA MET A 1 3.43 -30.92 -10.80
C MET A 1 2.41 -29.91 -11.26
N THR A 2 1.96 -29.03 -10.37
CA THR A 2 1.06 -27.93 -10.72
C THR A 2 1.80 -26.99 -11.66
N GLU A 3 1.30 -26.85 -12.89
CA GLU A 3 1.78 -25.86 -13.85
C GLU A 3 1.85 -24.50 -13.15
N ALA A 4 3.05 -23.93 -13.14
CA ALA A 4 3.29 -22.62 -12.60
C ALA A 4 2.53 -21.60 -13.45
N SER A 5 1.64 -20.81 -12.83
CA SER A 5 0.96 -19.68 -13.47
C SER A 5 1.92 -18.91 -14.38
N PRO A 6 1.55 -18.63 -15.64
CA PRO A 6 2.47 -18.08 -16.64
C PRO A 6 2.97 -16.67 -16.29
N ASN A 7 2.33 -16.00 -15.32
CA ASN A 7 2.73 -14.69 -14.78
C ASN A 7 3.63 -14.71 -13.54
N ARG A 8 4.24 -15.84 -13.16
CA ARG A 8 5.18 -15.83 -12.02
C ARG A 8 6.42 -14.97 -12.31
N PRO A 9 6.77 -14.00 -11.44
CA PRO A 9 7.99 -13.21 -11.55
C PRO A 9 9.21 -14.04 -11.09
N SER A 10 9.54 -15.07 -11.85
CA SER A 10 10.61 -16.03 -11.55
C SER A 10 11.35 -16.44 -12.82
N GLY A 11 12.56 -16.96 -12.68
CA GLY A 11 13.41 -17.39 -13.79
C GLY A 11 14.35 -16.28 -14.29
N PRO A 12 14.95 -16.44 -15.49
CA PRO A 12 15.86 -15.45 -16.05
C PRO A 12 15.21 -14.08 -16.24
N PHE A 13 16.01 -13.01 -16.17
CA PHE A 13 15.55 -11.65 -16.43
C PHE A 13 15.12 -11.48 -17.89
N ARG A 14 14.08 -10.67 -18.11
CA ARG A 14 13.54 -10.36 -19.44
C ARG A 14 13.43 -8.85 -19.64
N ALA A 15 13.32 -8.42 -20.89
CA ALA A 15 12.91 -7.05 -21.17
C ALA A 15 11.56 -6.76 -20.49
N GLY A 16 11.44 -5.59 -19.87
CA GLY A 16 10.28 -5.18 -19.09
C GLY A 16 10.31 -5.58 -17.61
N ASP A 17 11.19 -6.51 -17.19
CA ASP A 17 11.34 -6.85 -15.77
C ASP A 17 11.84 -5.65 -14.97
N ARG A 18 11.28 -5.45 -13.78
CA ARG A 18 11.82 -4.50 -12.81
C ARG A 18 12.94 -5.17 -12.02
N VAL A 19 14.11 -4.55 -11.99
CA VAL A 19 15.31 -5.08 -11.32
C VAL A 19 15.88 -4.02 -10.37
N GLN A 20 16.21 -4.47 -9.16
CA GLN A 20 16.96 -3.72 -8.18
C GLN A 20 18.43 -4.12 -8.25
N LEU A 21 19.27 -3.13 -8.50
CA LEU A 21 20.71 -3.25 -8.68
C LEU A 21 21.42 -2.69 -7.46
N THR A 22 22.25 -3.51 -6.82
CA THR A 22 23.07 -3.14 -5.66
C THR A 22 24.53 -3.05 -6.10
N GLY A 23 25.08 -1.83 -6.11
CA GLY A 23 26.48 -1.59 -6.47
C GLY A 23 27.45 -1.68 -5.27
N PRO A 24 28.75 -1.37 -5.46
CA PRO A 24 29.81 -1.61 -4.48
C PRO A 24 29.67 -0.86 -3.14
N LYS A 25 28.91 0.25 -3.14
CA LYS A 25 28.63 1.04 -1.92
C LYS A 25 27.28 0.69 -1.27
N GLY A 26 26.65 -0.43 -1.66
CA GLY A 26 25.32 -0.82 -1.21
C GLY A 26 24.19 0.09 -1.71
N ARG A 27 24.46 0.98 -2.67
CA ARG A 27 23.45 1.89 -3.22
C ARG A 27 22.51 1.11 -4.13
N LEU A 28 21.22 1.20 -3.82
CA LEU A 28 20.15 0.57 -4.59
C LEU A 28 19.73 1.47 -5.75
N HIS A 29 19.65 0.88 -6.95
CA HIS A 29 19.07 1.48 -8.14
C HIS A 29 17.95 0.58 -8.64
N THR A 30 16.77 1.12 -8.90
CA THR A 30 15.65 0.33 -9.46
C THR A 30 15.44 0.76 -10.90
N VAL A 31 15.48 -0.21 -11.81
CA VAL A 31 15.31 0.02 -13.26
C VAL A 31 14.30 -0.95 -13.85
N THR A 32 13.72 -0.57 -14.98
CA THR A 32 12.95 -1.49 -15.84
C THR A 32 13.86 -1.88 -17.00
N LEU A 33 14.10 -3.18 -17.18
CA LEU A 33 14.96 -3.69 -18.24
C LEU A 33 14.35 -3.37 -19.62
N ARG A 34 15.22 -3.07 -20.58
CA ARG A 34 14.89 -2.77 -21.98
C ARG A 34 16.03 -3.30 -22.83
N GLU A 35 15.77 -3.74 -24.05
CA GLU A 35 16.81 -4.33 -24.91
C GLU A 35 18.00 -3.37 -25.09
N ASP A 36 17.71 -2.10 -25.39
CA ASP A 36 18.72 -1.03 -25.54
C ASP A 36 18.84 -0.13 -24.30
N GLY A 37 18.37 -0.60 -23.14
CA GLY A 37 18.40 0.20 -21.92
C GLY A 37 19.79 0.28 -21.29
N GLU A 38 20.08 1.42 -20.66
CA GLU A 38 21.32 1.63 -19.91
C GLU A 38 21.04 2.33 -18.58
N LEU A 39 21.69 1.86 -17.50
CA LEU A 39 21.76 2.56 -16.22
C LEU A 39 23.05 3.36 -16.16
N HIS A 40 22.93 4.68 -16.16
CA HIS A 40 24.05 5.59 -15.97
C HIS A 40 24.25 5.87 -14.48
N THR A 41 25.47 5.65 -14.01
CA THR A 41 25.90 6.04 -12.68
C THR A 41 27.17 6.88 -12.76
N HIS A 42 27.52 7.55 -11.67
CA HIS A 42 28.81 8.22 -11.51
C HIS A 42 30.03 7.29 -11.62
N GLN A 43 29.83 5.96 -11.61
CA GLN A 43 30.89 4.95 -11.66
C GLN A 43 30.94 4.20 -13.00
N GLY A 44 30.14 4.61 -13.99
CA GLY A 44 30.05 3.96 -15.30
C GLY A 44 28.62 3.57 -15.68
N VAL A 45 28.53 2.85 -16.79
CA VAL A 45 27.28 2.47 -17.44
C VAL A 45 27.08 0.96 -17.34
N LEU A 46 25.90 0.53 -16.90
CA LEU A 46 25.48 -0.87 -16.93
C LEU A 46 24.40 -1.05 -18.00
N ARG A 47 24.66 -1.91 -18.99
CA ARG A 47 23.71 -2.15 -20.08
C ARG A 47 22.70 -3.22 -19.68
N HIS A 48 21.43 -2.99 -19.97
CA HIS A 48 20.35 -3.89 -19.61
C HIS A 48 20.44 -5.23 -20.36
N ARG A 49 20.94 -5.24 -21.59
CA ARG A 49 21.21 -6.47 -22.36
C ARG A 49 22.16 -7.44 -21.66
N ASP A 50 23.05 -6.94 -20.80
CA ASP A 50 24.00 -7.77 -20.05
C ASP A 50 23.30 -8.48 -18.87
N LEU A 51 22.09 -8.04 -18.51
CA LEU A 51 21.24 -8.65 -17.48
C LEU A 51 20.18 -9.59 -18.05
N ILE A 52 19.62 -9.24 -19.23
CA ILE A 52 18.56 -10.03 -19.87
C ILE A 52 19.08 -11.44 -20.17
N GLY A 53 18.29 -12.46 -19.80
CA GLY A 53 18.65 -13.87 -19.93
C GLY A 53 19.43 -14.44 -18.74
N LEU A 54 19.92 -13.60 -17.81
CA LEU A 54 20.59 -14.08 -16.60
C LEU A 54 19.59 -14.46 -15.50
N PRO A 55 19.92 -15.45 -14.64
CA PRO A 55 19.12 -15.76 -13.46
C PRO A 55 19.00 -14.60 -12.47
N ASP A 56 17.92 -14.60 -11.69
CA ASP A 56 17.77 -13.71 -10.54
C ASP A 56 18.91 -13.91 -9.52
N GLY A 57 19.45 -12.83 -8.96
CA GLY A 57 20.62 -12.88 -8.08
C GLY A 57 21.97 -12.89 -8.81
N SER A 58 22.00 -12.67 -10.12
CA SER A 58 23.26 -12.58 -10.88
C SER A 58 24.05 -11.30 -10.56
N VAL A 59 25.37 -11.38 -10.70
CA VAL A 59 26.29 -10.24 -10.56
C VAL A 59 26.88 -9.91 -11.93
N VAL A 60 26.80 -8.63 -12.33
CA VAL A 60 27.33 -8.13 -13.60
C VAL A 60 28.19 -6.91 -13.37
N ALA A 61 29.35 -6.86 -14.03
CA ALA A 61 30.23 -5.71 -14.00
C ALA A 61 29.76 -4.62 -14.95
N ASN A 62 29.84 -3.36 -14.53
CA ASN A 62 29.56 -2.22 -15.39
C ASN A 62 30.77 -1.91 -16.33
N SER A 63 30.64 -0.88 -17.17
CA SER A 63 31.69 -0.44 -18.11
C SER A 63 33.05 -0.11 -17.48
N SER A 64 33.10 0.12 -16.17
CA SER A 64 34.32 0.44 -15.41
C SER A 64 34.80 -0.73 -14.55
N GLY A 65 34.20 -1.91 -14.67
CA GLY A 65 34.56 -3.11 -13.91
C GLY A 65 33.98 -3.18 -12.49
N HIS A 66 33.00 -2.33 -12.14
CA HIS A 66 32.33 -2.40 -10.84
C HIS A 66 31.16 -3.38 -10.86
N ASP A 67 31.14 -4.30 -9.89
CA ASP A 67 30.10 -5.32 -9.77
C ASP A 67 28.76 -4.75 -9.27
N TYR A 68 27.68 -5.24 -9.88
CA TYR A 68 26.30 -4.98 -9.48
C TYR A 68 25.54 -6.29 -9.29
N LEU A 69 24.98 -6.50 -8.09
CA LEU A 69 24.03 -7.58 -7.82
C LEU A 69 22.64 -7.17 -8.33
N ALA A 70 22.08 -8.00 -9.21
CA ALA A 70 20.74 -7.82 -9.78
C ALA A 70 19.73 -8.74 -9.09
N LEU A 71 18.69 -8.15 -8.50
CA LEU A 71 17.59 -8.88 -7.85
C LEU A 71 16.25 -8.33 -8.30
N ARG A 72 15.23 -9.19 -8.46
CA ARG A 72 13.84 -8.70 -8.54
C ARG A 72 13.44 -8.06 -7.19
N PRO A 73 12.82 -6.87 -7.20
CA PRO A 73 12.43 -6.21 -5.97
C PRO A 73 11.29 -6.97 -5.28
N LEU A 74 11.41 -7.17 -3.96
CA LEU A 74 10.29 -7.65 -3.15
C LEU A 74 9.20 -6.57 -3.06
N LEU A 75 8.03 -6.91 -2.52
CA LEU A 75 6.94 -5.93 -2.34
C LEU A 75 7.43 -4.68 -1.60
N ARG A 76 8.14 -4.89 -0.49
CA ARG A 76 8.62 -3.79 0.34
C ARG A 76 9.57 -2.89 -0.45
N ASP A 77 10.42 -3.48 -1.30
CA ASP A 77 11.41 -2.75 -2.08
C ASP A 77 10.73 -1.97 -3.20
N PHE A 78 9.74 -2.58 -3.84
CA PHE A 78 8.88 -1.93 -4.82
C PHE A 78 8.12 -0.75 -4.22
N ALA A 79 7.42 -0.95 -3.11
CA ALA A 79 6.62 0.09 -2.45
C ALA A 79 7.50 1.28 -2.04
N MET A 80 8.73 1.02 -1.61
CA MET A 80 9.67 2.07 -1.23
C MET A 80 10.31 2.80 -2.43
N SER A 81 10.30 2.23 -3.63
CA SER A 81 10.97 2.79 -4.82
C SER A 81 10.03 3.23 -5.94
N MET A 82 8.74 2.91 -5.86
CA MET A 82 7.76 3.26 -6.90
C MET A 82 7.52 4.77 -7.00
N PRO A 83 7.12 5.28 -8.18
CA PRO A 83 6.62 6.64 -8.34
C PRO A 83 5.49 6.95 -7.33
N ARG A 84 5.56 8.12 -6.66
CA ARG A 84 4.63 8.45 -5.57
C ARG A 84 3.78 9.66 -5.89
N GLY A 85 2.47 9.57 -6.04
CA GLY A 85 1.60 10.75 -6.13
C GLY A 85 1.45 11.44 -4.77
N ALA A 86 1.31 10.62 -3.73
CA ALA A 86 1.07 11.01 -2.34
C ALA A 86 2.06 10.33 -1.39
N ALA A 87 1.96 10.62 -0.09
CA ALA A 87 2.58 9.79 0.94
C ALA A 87 2.07 8.34 0.81
N ILE A 88 2.89 7.38 1.24
CA ILE A 88 2.55 5.95 1.17
C ILE A 88 2.41 5.39 2.58
N VAL A 89 1.54 4.40 2.75
CA VAL A 89 1.61 3.49 3.90
C VAL A 89 2.93 2.73 3.84
N TYR A 90 3.71 2.79 4.92
CA TYR A 90 5.01 2.13 4.98
C TYR A 90 4.84 0.60 5.11
N PRO A 91 5.79 -0.22 4.65
CA PRO A 91 5.67 -1.68 4.71
C PRO A 91 5.40 -2.24 6.11
N LYS A 92 5.93 -1.60 7.17
CA LYS A 92 5.66 -2.00 8.55
C LYS A 92 4.18 -1.87 8.91
N ASP A 93 3.54 -0.80 8.42
CA ASP A 93 2.14 -0.48 8.72
C ASP A 93 1.22 -1.29 7.81
N ALA A 94 1.57 -1.46 6.53
CA ALA A 94 0.82 -2.33 5.62
C ALA A 94 0.77 -3.78 6.14
N ALA A 95 1.86 -4.30 6.72
CA ALA A 95 1.87 -5.61 7.36
C ALA A 95 0.93 -5.69 8.57
N GLN A 96 0.91 -4.64 9.40
CA GLN A 96 -0.02 -4.56 10.54
C GLN A 96 -1.47 -4.39 10.06
N ILE A 97 -1.74 -3.63 8.99
CA ILE A 97 -3.08 -3.47 8.43
C ILE A 97 -3.62 -4.82 7.94
N VAL A 98 -2.83 -5.56 7.16
CA VAL A 98 -3.24 -6.89 6.69
C VAL A 98 -3.57 -7.83 7.86
N MET A 99 -2.79 -7.78 8.94
CA MET A 99 -3.00 -8.61 10.13
C MET A 99 -4.17 -8.14 11.01
N GLN A 100 -4.20 -6.87 11.40
CA GLN A 100 -5.18 -6.30 12.34
C GLN A 100 -6.56 -6.16 11.71
N ALA A 101 -6.63 -5.86 10.41
CA ALA A 101 -7.88 -5.92 9.68
C ALA A 101 -8.25 -7.36 9.28
N ASP A 102 -7.41 -8.37 9.54
CA ASP A 102 -7.67 -9.75 9.15
C ASP A 102 -8.08 -9.86 7.67
N ILE A 103 -7.22 -9.37 6.77
CA ILE A 103 -7.46 -9.45 5.33
C ILE A 103 -7.17 -10.88 4.89
N PHE A 104 -8.20 -11.60 4.46
CA PHE A 104 -8.12 -13.03 4.15
C PHE A 104 -8.40 -13.32 2.66
N PRO A 105 -7.92 -14.46 2.13
CA PRO A 105 -8.20 -14.86 0.75
C PRO A 105 -9.70 -15.00 0.49
N GLY A 106 -10.21 -14.36 -0.56
CA GLY A 106 -11.64 -14.36 -0.89
C GLY A 106 -12.45 -13.21 -0.29
N SER A 107 -11.83 -12.38 0.57
CA SER A 107 -12.53 -11.23 1.17
C SER A 107 -12.87 -10.14 0.17
N VAL A 108 -14.00 -9.45 0.40
CA VAL A 108 -14.36 -8.19 -0.23
C VAL A 108 -13.85 -7.05 0.64
N VAL A 109 -12.86 -6.32 0.14
CA VAL A 109 -12.19 -5.24 0.87
C VAL A 109 -12.49 -3.92 0.18
N VAL A 110 -12.85 -2.91 0.96
CA VAL A 110 -12.90 -1.52 0.52
C VAL A 110 -11.70 -0.77 1.08
N GLU A 111 -11.02 -0.01 0.23
CA GLU A 111 -9.97 0.93 0.61
C GLU A 111 -10.37 2.34 0.16
N ALA A 112 -10.07 3.36 0.96
CA ALA A 112 -10.22 4.75 0.52
C ALA A 112 -9.01 5.60 0.90
N GLY A 113 -8.57 6.42 -0.05
CA GLY A 113 -7.24 7.04 -0.01
C GLY A 113 -6.19 6.16 -0.69
N VAL A 114 -6.37 5.88 -1.97
CA VAL A 114 -5.50 4.98 -2.75
C VAL A 114 -4.09 5.59 -2.87
N GLY A 115 -4.01 6.90 -3.09
CA GLY A 115 -2.76 7.64 -3.18
C GLY A 115 -1.86 7.08 -4.28
N SER A 116 -0.77 6.41 -3.89
CA SER A 116 0.17 5.79 -4.85
C SER A 116 -0.03 4.29 -5.04
N GLY A 117 -1.03 3.67 -4.41
CA GLY A 117 -1.34 2.24 -4.51
C GLY A 117 -0.45 1.32 -3.67
N ALA A 118 0.34 1.86 -2.72
CA ALA A 118 1.28 1.05 -1.93
C ALA A 118 0.57 0.01 -1.07
N LEU A 119 -0.49 0.45 -0.38
CA LEU A 119 -1.32 -0.40 0.46
C LEU A 119 -2.17 -1.33 -0.40
N SER A 120 -2.76 -0.83 -1.49
CA SER A 120 -3.51 -1.62 -2.47
C SER A 120 -2.74 -2.85 -2.95
N LEU A 121 -1.43 -2.73 -3.23
CA LEU A 121 -0.58 -3.89 -3.58
C LEU A 121 -0.56 -4.98 -2.50
N SER A 122 -0.52 -4.58 -1.23
CA SER A 122 -0.49 -5.50 -0.09
C SER A 122 -1.86 -6.16 0.12
N LEU A 123 -2.93 -5.38 0.00
CA LEU A 123 -4.31 -5.86 0.06
C LEU A 123 -4.60 -6.85 -1.07
N LEU A 124 -4.24 -6.52 -2.32
CA LEU A 124 -4.46 -7.38 -3.49
C LEU A 124 -3.78 -8.75 -3.34
N ARG A 125 -2.57 -8.79 -2.78
CA ARG A 125 -1.91 -10.07 -2.48
C ARG A 125 -2.64 -10.87 -1.41
N ALA A 126 -3.18 -10.22 -0.40
CA ALA A 126 -3.85 -10.86 0.73
C ALA A 126 -5.24 -11.41 0.34
N VAL A 127 -6.04 -10.64 -0.41
CA VAL A 127 -7.36 -11.08 -0.88
C VAL A 127 -7.28 -12.20 -1.93
N GLY A 128 -6.18 -12.26 -2.68
CA GLY A 128 -5.95 -13.31 -3.67
C GLY A 128 -6.94 -13.29 -4.85
N PRO A 129 -6.92 -14.32 -5.71
CA PRO A 129 -7.70 -14.34 -6.96
C PRO A 129 -9.20 -14.51 -6.76
N ALA A 130 -9.64 -14.99 -5.60
CA ALA A 130 -11.05 -15.18 -5.27
C ALA A 130 -11.66 -13.98 -4.53
N GLY A 131 -10.85 -13.00 -4.12
CA GLY A 131 -11.30 -11.82 -3.39
C GLY A 131 -11.55 -10.63 -4.30
N THR A 132 -11.85 -9.48 -3.70
CA THR A 132 -12.04 -8.23 -4.45
C THR A 132 -11.57 -7.06 -3.61
N LEU A 133 -10.83 -6.15 -4.23
CA LEU A 133 -10.47 -4.85 -3.66
C LEU A 133 -11.17 -3.74 -4.45
N ILE A 134 -12.00 -2.96 -3.76
CA ILE A 134 -12.65 -1.76 -4.29
C ILE A 134 -11.99 -0.53 -3.64
N SER A 135 -11.26 0.22 -4.44
CA SER A 135 -10.44 1.34 -4.01
C SER A 135 -11.08 2.66 -4.42
N PHE A 136 -11.29 3.58 -3.48
CA PHE A 136 -11.88 4.91 -3.73
C PHE A 136 -10.82 6.01 -3.66
N GLU A 137 -10.71 6.81 -4.71
CA GLU A 137 -9.79 7.94 -4.81
C GLU A 137 -10.50 9.15 -5.40
N ARG A 138 -10.43 10.31 -4.74
CA ARG A 138 -11.13 11.52 -5.20
C ARG A 138 -10.44 12.15 -6.40
N ARG A 139 -9.13 11.94 -6.53
CA ARG A 139 -8.31 12.61 -7.54
C ARG A 139 -7.89 11.65 -8.64
N GLU A 140 -8.32 11.93 -9.87
CA GLU A 140 -8.02 11.09 -11.03
C GLU A 140 -6.51 10.91 -11.26
N ASP A 141 -5.71 11.95 -11.01
CA ASP A 141 -4.25 11.89 -11.16
C ASP A 141 -3.58 10.91 -10.18
N PHE A 142 -4.11 10.79 -8.96
CA PHE A 142 -3.65 9.81 -7.99
C PHE A 142 -4.13 8.40 -8.36
N ALA A 143 -5.37 8.27 -8.83
CA ALA A 143 -5.90 7.02 -9.35
C ALA A 143 -5.04 6.48 -10.51
N ASP A 144 -4.59 7.34 -11.43
CA ASP A 144 -3.70 6.97 -12.53
C ASP A 144 -2.33 6.49 -12.06
N VAL A 145 -1.73 7.18 -11.09
CA VAL A 145 -0.46 6.75 -10.49
C VAL A 145 -0.61 5.39 -9.82
N ALA A 146 -1.67 5.20 -9.04
CA ALA A 146 -1.95 3.93 -8.39
C ALA A 146 -2.15 2.81 -9.41
N ARG A 147 -2.95 3.06 -10.47
CA ARG A 147 -3.17 2.09 -11.56
C ARG A 147 -1.86 1.69 -12.23
N GLY A 148 -1.03 2.65 -12.60
CA GLY A 148 0.29 2.39 -13.19
C GLY A 148 1.20 1.61 -12.24
N ASN A 149 1.22 1.92 -10.95
CA ASN A 149 2.04 1.20 -9.97
C ASN A 149 1.57 -0.25 -9.76
N VAL A 150 0.27 -0.48 -9.63
CA VAL A 150 -0.29 -1.82 -9.46
C VAL A 150 -0.03 -2.67 -10.72
N GLU A 151 -0.28 -2.12 -11.90
CA GLU A 151 0.01 -2.79 -13.17
C GLU A 151 1.51 -3.08 -13.34
N THR A 152 2.38 -2.15 -12.93
CA THR A 152 3.83 -2.38 -12.95
C THR A 152 4.24 -3.53 -12.03
N PHE A 153 3.59 -3.67 -10.88
CA PHE A 153 3.94 -4.71 -9.91
C PHE A 153 3.47 -6.10 -10.37
N PHE A 154 2.21 -6.21 -10.81
CA PHE A 154 1.62 -7.49 -11.21
C PHE A 154 1.95 -7.89 -12.65
N GLY A 155 2.37 -6.94 -13.49
CA GLY A 155 2.54 -7.15 -14.93
C GLY A 155 1.23 -7.05 -15.71
N GLU A 156 0.11 -6.87 -15.04
CA GLU A 156 -1.23 -6.70 -15.60
C GLU A 156 -2.11 -5.96 -14.62
N ARG A 157 -3.30 -5.53 -15.06
CA ARG A 157 -4.31 -5.06 -14.13
C ARG A 157 -5.01 -6.26 -13.52
N PRO A 158 -4.99 -6.45 -12.19
CA PRO A 158 -5.70 -7.55 -11.56
C PRO A 158 -7.21 -7.39 -11.75
N ASP A 159 -7.91 -8.44 -12.21
CA ASP A 159 -9.37 -8.45 -12.33
C ASP A 159 -10.08 -8.32 -10.98
N THR A 160 -9.39 -8.69 -9.90
CA THR A 160 -9.86 -8.54 -8.51
C THR A 160 -9.76 -7.10 -7.99
N TRP A 161 -9.31 -6.16 -8.81
CA TRP A 161 -9.12 -4.77 -8.40
C TRP A 161 -9.95 -3.80 -9.21
N ARG A 162 -10.65 -2.90 -8.51
CA ARG A 162 -11.41 -1.82 -9.11
C ARG A 162 -11.14 -0.51 -8.41
N VAL A 163 -10.86 0.54 -9.18
CA VAL A 163 -10.69 1.90 -8.67
C VAL A 163 -11.90 2.73 -9.08
N VAL A 164 -12.58 3.30 -8.09
CA VAL A 164 -13.69 4.23 -8.26
C VAL A 164 -13.16 5.64 -8.02
N VAL A 165 -13.22 6.49 -9.06
CA VAL A 165 -12.81 7.90 -8.94
C VAL A 165 -14.00 8.71 -8.42
N GLY A 166 -13.94 9.13 -7.17
CA GLY A 166 -15.06 9.81 -6.52
C GLY A 166 -14.91 9.88 -5.01
N ASP A 167 -15.86 10.58 -4.38
CA ASP A 167 -15.98 10.61 -2.93
C ASP A 167 -16.51 9.26 -2.40
N LEU A 168 -15.91 8.75 -1.33
CA LEU A 168 -16.30 7.45 -0.76
C LEU A 168 -17.76 7.46 -0.28
N VAL A 169 -18.19 8.52 0.40
CA VAL A 169 -19.53 8.59 1.02
C VAL A 169 -20.61 8.57 -0.05
N GLU A 170 -20.39 9.30 -1.14
CA GLU A 170 -21.35 9.36 -2.25
C GLU A 170 -21.34 8.10 -3.12
N SER A 171 -20.15 7.50 -3.31
CA SER A 171 -19.95 6.43 -4.28
C SER A 171 -20.20 5.04 -3.67
N LEU A 172 -19.75 4.78 -2.44
CA LEU A 172 -19.82 3.45 -1.81
C LEU A 172 -21.22 2.83 -1.85
N PRO A 173 -22.32 3.54 -1.52
CA PRO A 173 -23.66 2.95 -1.55
C PRO A 173 -24.15 2.54 -2.94
N ARG A 174 -23.52 3.06 -4.01
CA ARG A 174 -23.83 2.71 -5.41
C ARG A 174 -22.99 1.53 -5.90
N GLU A 175 -21.86 1.29 -5.24
CA GLU A 175 -20.82 0.37 -5.69
C GLU A 175 -20.89 -1.00 -5.01
N VAL A 176 -21.52 -1.07 -3.83
CA VAL A 176 -21.68 -2.32 -3.08
C VAL A 176 -23.09 -2.41 -2.53
N THR A 177 -23.57 -3.64 -2.38
CA THR A 177 -24.82 -3.88 -1.64
C THR A 177 -24.58 -3.70 -0.13
N PRO A 178 -25.56 -3.23 0.65
CA PRO A 178 -25.43 -3.18 2.10
C PRO A 178 -25.02 -4.54 2.69
N ALA A 179 -24.21 -4.50 3.76
CA ALA A 179 -23.69 -5.68 4.46
C ALA A 179 -22.95 -6.71 3.58
N SER A 180 -22.29 -6.29 2.50
CA SER A 180 -21.54 -7.19 1.59
C SER A 180 -20.02 -7.04 1.66
N VAL A 181 -19.51 -6.03 2.36
CA VAL A 181 -18.07 -5.78 2.50
C VAL A 181 -17.56 -6.46 3.77
N ASP A 182 -16.47 -7.21 3.67
CA ASP A 182 -15.86 -7.89 4.81
C ASP A 182 -15.01 -6.94 5.64
N ARG A 183 -14.23 -6.09 4.96
CA ARG A 183 -13.18 -5.25 5.56
C ARG A 183 -13.14 -3.87 4.91
N VAL A 184 -12.95 -2.82 5.71
CA VAL A 184 -12.72 -1.45 5.23
C VAL A 184 -11.42 -0.90 5.80
N VAL A 185 -10.59 -0.32 4.94
CA VAL A 185 -9.32 0.34 5.30
C VAL A 185 -9.35 1.80 4.83
N LEU A 186 -9.20 2.74 5.76
CA LEU A 186 -9.28 4.19 5.49
C LEU A 186 -7.91 4.83 5.76
N ASP A 187 -7.27 5.37 4.72
CA ASP A 187 -6.05 6.19 4.78
C ASP A 187 -6.35 7.60 4.26
N MET A 188 -7.00 8.41 5.08
CA MET A 188 -7.47 9.74 4.69
C MET A 188 -7.49 10.70 5.87
N LEU A 189 -7.66 11.99 5.57
CA LEU A 189 -7.59 13.05 6.57
C LEU A 189 -8.77 13.04 7.56
N ALA A 190 -9.96 12.65 7.09
CA ALA A 190 -11.21 12.75 7.83
C ALA A 190 -12.06 11.46 7.76
N PRO A 191 -11.54 10.30 8.24
CA PRO A 191 -12.25 9.03 8.11
C PRO A 191 -13.56 8.97 8.92
N TRP A 192 -13.76 9.84 9.92
CA TRP A 192 -15.02 9.97 10.66
C TRP A 192 -16.19 10.40 9.76
N GLU A 193 -15.96 11.10 8.66
CA GLU A 193 -17.01 11.54 7.73
C GLU A 193 -17.60 10.38 6.93
N CYS A 194 -16.90 9.25 6.88
CA CYS A 194 -17.27 8.09 6.09
C CYS A 194 -17.91 6.96 6.90
N MET A 195 -17.92 7.08 8.24
CA MET A 195 -18.17 5.94 9.12
C MET A 195 -19.59 5.38 9.01
N ASP A 196 -20.58 6.23 8.75
CA ASP A 196 -21.97 5.78 8.54
C ASP A 196 -22.10 4.95 7.26
N ALA A 197 -21.59 5.44 6.13
CA ALA A 197 -21.58 4.70 4.86
C ALA A 197 -20.78 3.39 4.98
N VAL A 198 -19.68 3.40 5.74
CA VAL A 198 -18.89 2.20 6.04
C VAL A 198 -19.68 1.21 6.90
N ALA A 199 -20.44 1.68 7.90
CA ALA A 199 -21.26 0.83 8.75
C ALA A 199 -22.40 0.14 7.98
N ASP A 200 -22.94 0.79 6.95
CA ASP A 200 -23.95 0.23 6.07
C ASP A 200 -23.39 -0.81 5.10
N ALA A 201 -22.18 -0.57 4.57
CA ALA A 201 -21.52 -1.48 3.65
C ALA A 201 -20.98 -2.76 4.33
N LEU A 202 -20.50 -2.64 5.57
CA LEU A 202 -19.86 -3.74 6.30
C LEU A 202 -20.86 -4.83 6.72
N THR A 203 -20.47 -6.09 6.50
CA THR A 203 -21.15 -7.24 7.09
C THR A 203 -21.07 -7.19 8.63
N PRO A 204 -22.08 -7.69 9.37
CA PRO A 204 -21.98 -7.84 10.82
C PRO A 204 -20.69 -8.59 11.22
N GLY A 205 -19.93 -8.01 12.14
CA GLY A 205 -18.63 -8.53 12.57
C GLY A 205 -17.46 -8.18 11.65
N GLY A 206 -17.70 -7.52 10.51
CA GLY A 206 -16.68 -6.98 9.63
C GLY A 206 -15.82 -5.92 10.31
N VAL A 207 -14.63 -5.66 9.78
CA VAL A 207 -13.61 -4.81 10.43
C VAL A 207 -13.48 -3.50 9.67
N VAL A 208 -13.49 -2.38 10.39
CA VAL A 208 -12.98 -1.09 9.89
C VAL A 208 -11.61 -0.82 10.53
N LEU A 209 -10.65 -0.42 9.71
CA LEU A 209 -9.34 0.05 10.14
C LEU A 209 -9.10 1.46 9.61
N CYS A 210 -8.79 2.40 10.49
CA CYS A 210 -8.38 3.76 10.15
C CYS A 210 -6.86 3.91 10.38
N TYR A 211 -6.15 4.36 9.36
CA TYR A 211 -4.76 4.78 9.46
C TYR A 211 -4.70 6.31 9.49
N VAL A 212 -4.21 6.87 10.60
CA VAL A 212 -4.22 8.34 10.84
C VAL A 212 -2.88 8.83 11.36
N ALA A 213 -2.44 10.01 10.90
CA ALA A 213 -1.10 10.51 11.21
C ALA A 213 -1.01 11.18 12.59
N THR A 214 -2.08 11.84 13.06
CA THR A 214 -2.03 12.66 14.28
C THR A 214 -2.84 12.06 15.43
N ALA A 215 -2.43 12.39 16.67
CA ALA A 215 -3.17 12.01 17.87
C ALA A 215 -4.56 12.66 17.93
N THR A 216 -4.74 13.85 17.32
CA THR A 216 -6.05 14.52 17.24
C THR A 216 -6.99 13.77 16.30
N GLN A 217 -6.50 13.31 15.14
CA GLN A 217 -7.27 12.44 14.26
C GLN A 217 -7.63 11.13 14.97
N LEU A 218 -6.66 10.51 15.65
CA LEU A 218 -6.88 9.27 16.41
C LEU A 218 -8.00 9.43 17.45
N SER A 219 -7.93 10.49 18.25
CA SER A 219 -8.95 10.80 19.26
C SER A 219 -10.31 11.02 18.63
N ARG A 220 -10.39 11.83 17.56
CA ARG A 220 -11.65 12.15 16.89
C ARG A 220 -12.33 10.92 16.29
N VAL A 221 -11.57 10.04 15.63
CA VAL A 221 -12.11 8.79 15.08
C VAL A 221 -12.63 7.88 16.19
N ALA A 222 -11.87 7.73 17.29
CA ALA A 222 -12.27 6.87 18.39
C ALA A 222 -13.58 7.34 19.04
N GLU A 223 -13.70 8.63 19.34
CA GLU A 223 -14.94 9.17 19.94
C GLU A 223 -16.11 9.11 18.97
N TYR A 224 -15.90 9.39 17.68
CA TYR A 224 -16.94 9.25 16.67
C TYR A 224 -17.47 7.81 16.62
N ILE A 225 -16.59 6.81 16.54
CA ILE A 225 -16.98 5.40 16.51
C ILE A 225 -17.79 5.03 17.76
N ARG A 226 -17.37 5.48 18.95
CA ARG A 226 -18.13 5.26 20.20
C ARG A 226 -19.51 5.88 20.15
N ALA A 227 -19.61 7.12 19.68
CA ALA A 227 -20.87 7.86 19.59
C ALA A 227 -21.88 7.19 18.65
N THR A 228 -21.42 6.55 17.58
CA THR A 228 -22.33 5.83 16.66
C THR A 228 -23.06 4.67 17.33
N GLY A 229 -22.42 3.99 18.30
CA GLY A 229 -22.91 2.74 18.85
C GLY A 229 -23.02 1.59 17.84
N LEU A 230 -22.46 1.74 16.63
CA LEU A 230 -22.55 0.76 15.53
C LEU A 230 -21.39 -0.24 15.51
N PHE A 231 -20.35 0.04 16.29
CA PHE A 231 -19.11 -0.74 16.33
C PHE A 231 -18.74 -1.12 17.76
N THR A 232 -17.82 -2.09 17.88
CA THR A 232 -17.15 -2.41 19.15
C THR A 232 -16.27 -1.25 19.63
N GLU A 233 -15.82 -1.33 20.88
CA GLU A 233 -14.82 -0.40 21.41
C GLU A 233 -13.60 -0.33 20.47
N PRO A 234 -13.17 0.88 20.05
CA PRO A 234 -11.98 1.05 19.24
C PRO A 234 -10.71 0.55 19.93
N ASP A 235 -9.89 -0.20 19.22
CA ASP A 235 -8.54 -0.58 19.63
C ASP A 235 -7.50 0.18 18.81
N ALA A 236 -6.56 0.84 19.48
CA ALA A 236 -5.59 1.73 18.84
C ALA A 236 -4.16 1.33 19.18
N SER A 237 -3.29 1.33 18.17
CA SER A 237 -1.88 0.99 18.31
C SER A 237 -0.98 1.77 17.35
N GLU A 238 0.31 1.78 17.64
CA GLU A 238 1.36 2.20 16.71
C GLU A 238 2.52 1.19 16.76
N THR A 239 3.35 1.14 15.72
CA THR A 239 4.50 0.23 15.66
C THR A 239 5.78 0.96 15.31
N MET A 240 6.82 0.77 16.12
CA MET A 240 8.16 1.28 15.90
C MET A 240 9.10 0.17 15.43
N VAL A 241 9.80 0.39 14.31
CA VAL A 241 10.80 -0.55 13.79
C VAL A 241 12.18 0.10 13.89
N ARG A 242 13.07 -0.50 14.68
CA ARG A 242 14.44 -0.01 14.89
C ARG A 242 15.44 -0.99 14.29
N GLY A 243 16.19 -0.53 13.28
CA GLY A 243 17.26 -1.29 12.65
C GLY A 243 18.43 -1.55 13.60
N TRP A 244 19.23 -2.55 13.23
CA TRP A 244 20.43 -2.94 13.95
C TRP A 244 21.61 -2.99 13.00
N HIS A 245 22.71 -2.39 13.42
CA HIS A 245 24.01 -2.59 12.82
C HIS A 245 24.59 -3.88 13.39
N VAL A 246 24.91 -4.84 12.52
CA VAL A 246 25.41 -6.16 12.88
C VAL A 246 26.67 -6.44 12.05
N GLU A 247 27.80 -5.89 12.47
CA GLU A 247 29.09 -6.03 11.78
C GLU A 247 30.19 -6.44 12.77
N GLY A 248 30.61 -7.71 12.73
CA GLY A 248 31.63 -8.23 13.63
C GLY A 248 31.28 -8.03 15.11
N LEU A 249 32.11 -7.27 15.83
CA LEU A 249 31.87 -6.91 17.24
C LEU A 249 30.96 -5.68 17.41
N ALA A 250 30.70 -4.94 16.34
CA ALA A 250 29.81 -3.77 16.35
C ALA A 250 28.36 -4.23 16.17
N VAL A 251 27.76 -4.75 17.25
CA VAL A 251 26.35 -5.14 17.31
C VAL A 251 25.58 -4.15 18.18
N ARG A 252 24.79 -3.28 17.56
CA ARG A 252 24.02 -2.23 18.25
C ARG A 252 22.84 -1.75 17.41
N PRO A 253 21.85 -1.07 18.00
CA PRO A 253 20.84 -0.36 17.23
C PRO A 253 21.44 0.70 16.29
N ASP A 254 20.75 0.95 15.19
CA ASP A 254 21.05 2.08 14.32
C ASP A 254 20.88 3.41 15.06
N HIS A 255 21.73 4.38 14.73
CA HIS A 255 21.70 5.70 15.37
C HIS A 255 20.49 6.55 14.95
N ARG A 256 19.83 6.21 13.84
CA ARG A 256 18.66 6.91 13.32
C ARG A 256 17.58 5.90 12.99
N MET A 257 16.34 6.28 13.25
CA MET A 257 15.16 5.51 12.84
C MET A 257 14.02 6.46 12.46
N VAL A 258 13.06 5.94 11.73
CA VAL A 258 11.77 6.61 11.54
C VAL A 258 10.98 6.42 12.83
N ALA A 259 10.75 7.51 13.56
CA ALA A 259 10.10 7.46 14.86
C ALA A 259 8.58 7.33 14.78
N HIS A 260 7.96 7.88 13.73
CA HIS A 260 6.51 7.88 13.55
C HIS A 260 6.13 7.82 12.08
N THR A 261 4.98 7.20 11.80
CA THR A 261 4.32 7.21 10.48
C THR A 261 2.84 7.48 10.63
N GLY A 262 2.15 6.68 11.44
CA GLY A 262 0.74 6.84 11.76
C GLY A 262 0.29 5.84 12.82
N PHE A 263 -0.88 6.10 13.37
CA PHE A 263 -1.61 5.22 14.27
C PHE A 263 -2.55 4.33 13.47
N LEU A 264 -2.77 3.12 13.96
CA LEU A 264 -3.80 2.21 13.49
C LEU A 264 -4.91 2.16 14.53
N LEU A 265 -6.15 2.35 14.10
CA LEU A 265 -7.34 2.17 14.92
C LEU A 265 -8.26 1.17 14.26
N THR A 266 -8.68 0.15 14.99
CA THR A 266 -9.61 -0.87 14.50
C THR A 266 -10.89 -0.91 15.33
N ALA A 267 -11.99 -1.25 14.67
CA ALA A 267 -13.26 -1.57 15.34
C ALA A 267 -14.04 -2.59 14.49
N ARG A 268 -14.92 -3.37 15.13
CA ARG A 268 -15.76 -4.36 14.45
C ARG A 268 -17.21 -3.91 14.40
N ARG A 269 -17.85 -4.11 13.26
CA ARG A 269 -19.27 -3.81 13.06
C ARG A 269 -20.13 -4.67 13.96
N LEU A 270 -21.02 -4.06 14.75
CA LEU A 270 -22.03 -4.79 15.53
C LEU A 270 -23.15 -5.32 14.63
N ALA A 271 -23.90 -6.33 15.08
CA ALA A 271 -25.10 -6.74 14.37
C ALA A 271 -26.20 -5.66 14.42
N PRO A 272 -27.10 -5.58 13.44
CA PRO A 272 -28.24 -4.66 13.49
C PRO A 272 -29.03 -4.81 14.81
N GLY A 273 -29.24 -3.69 15.51
CA GLY A 273 -29.95 -3.65 16.79
C GLY A 273 -29.16 -4.20 17.99
N ALA A 274 -27.92 -4.67 17.81
CA ALA A 274 -27.10 -5.12 18.92
C ALA A 274 -26.55 -3.93 19.73
N VAL A 275 -26.55 -4.10 21.05
CA VAL A 275 -25.95 -3.14 21.99
C VAL A 275 -24.71 -3.79 22.58
N ALA A 276 -23.57 -3.12 22.49
CA ALA A 276 -22.32 -3.61 23.07
C ALA A 276 -22.44 -3.72 24.60
N PRO A 277 -21.87 -4.76 25.24
CA PRO A 277 -21.81 -4.84 26.70
C PRO A 277 -21.10 -3.63 27.30
N SER A 278 -21.66 -3.06 28.37
CA SER A 278 -21.00 -1.96 29.07
C SER A 278 -19.77 -2.48 29.83
N VAL A 279 -18.58 -2.13 29.35
CA VAL A 279 -17.35 -2.37 30.11
C VAL A 279 -17.28 -1.31 31.21
N LYS A 280 -17.51 -1.71 32.47
CA LYS A 280 -17.34 -0.81 33.63
C LYS A 280 -15.87 -0.38 33.72
N ARG A 281 -15.50 0.73 33.07
CA ARG A 281 -14.21 1.39 33.32
C ARG A 281 -14.23 1.92 34.76
N ARG A 282 -13.17 1.68 35.52
CA ARG A 282 -12.96 2.41 36.79
C ARG A 282 -13.01 3.90 36.43
N ALA A 283 -13.96 4.63 37.02
CA ALA A 283 -14.15 6.04 36.74
C ALA A 283 -12.84 6.81 36.95
N SER A 284 -12.15 7.15 35.87
CA SER A 284 -11.18 8.24 35.89
C SER A 284 -12.00 9.52 35.96
N LYS A 285 -11.70 10.40 36.91
CA LYS A 285 -12.33 11.72 37.05
C LYS A 285 -11.97 12.59 35.83
N SER A 286 -12.75 12.47 34.76
CA SER A 286 -12.90 13.51 33.73
C SER A 286 -14.00 13.06 32.75
N SER A 287 -15.25 13.39 33.06
CA SER A 287 -16.25 13.55 32.00
C SER A 287 -15.93 14.87 31.32
N TYR A 288 -15.23 14.82 30.18
CA TYR A 288 -14.98 15.99 29.34
C TYR A 288 -16.31 16.45 28.73
N GLY A 289 -16.56 17.75 28.71
CA GLY A 289 -17.75 18.35 28.10
C GLY A 289 -17.55 18.61 26.61
N ASP A 290 -18.63 18.94 25.89
CA ASP A 290 -18.58 19.23 24.44
C ASP A 290 -17.60 20.37 24.10
N GLU A 291 -17.42 21.33 25.01
CA GLU A 291 -16.44 22.43 24.87
C GLU A 291 -14.98 21.95 24.90
N ASP A 292 -14.67 20.90 25.69
CA ASP A 292 -13.32 20.32 25.76
C ASP A 292 -12.97 19.57 24.45
N VAL A 293 -13.99 18.98 23.80
CA VAL A 293 -13.86 18.23 22.55
C VAL A 293 -13.61 19.16 21.35
N GLU A 294 -14.31 20.30 21.29
CA GLU A 294 -14.08 21.32 20.24
C GLU A 294 -12.69 21.97 20.36
N ALA A 295 -12.23 22.28 21.58
CA ALA A 295 -10.93 22.92 21.80
C ALA A 295 -9.73 22.06 21.31
N TRP A 296 -9.88 20.73 21.32
CA TRP A 296 -8.84 19.77 20.92
C TRP A 296 -8.90 19.34 19.44
N THR A 297 -9.95 19.70 18.72
CA THR A 297 -10.12 19.34 17.29
C THR A 297 -10.24 20.58 16.37
N PRO A 298 -9.24 21.49 16.31
CA PRO A 298 -9.28 22.59 15.36
C PRO A 298 -9.33 22.05 13.92
N GLY A 299 -10.42 22.37 13.21
CA GLY A 299 -10.52 22.14 11.78
C GLY A 299 -9.45 22.94 11.03
N ALA A 300 -8.80 22.29 10.06
CA ALA A 300 -7.83 22.87 9.13
C ALA A 300 -6.43 23.15 9.71
N VAL A 301 -5.62 22.10 9.83
CA VAL A 301 -4.17 22.23 9.59
C VAL A 301 -3.99 22.10 8.07
N GLY A 302 -3.66 23.22 7.40
CA GLY A 302 -3.59 23.29 5.94
C GLY A 302 -2.54 22.35 5.34
N ASP A 303 -2.93 21.68 4.25
CA ASP A 303 -2.12 20.70 3.56
C ASP A 303 -1.04 21.35 2.69
N ARG A 304 0.14 20.71 2.62
CA ARG A 304 1.14 21.00 1.60
C ARG A 304 0.80 20.21 0.34
N GLU A 305 0.19 20.87 -0.63
CA GLU A 305 -0.10 20.27 -1.94
C GLU A 305 1.16 20.16 -2.81
N ILE A 306 1.31 19.00 -3.47
CA ILE A 306 2.31 18.80 -4.51
C ILE A 306 1.77 19.41 -5.80
N SER A 307 2.55 20.28 -6.46
CA SER A 307 2.16 20.91 -7.74
C SER A 307 1.80 19.89 -8.84
N ASP A 308 0.73 20.18 -9.59
CA ASP A 308 0.22 19.41 -10.73
C ASP A 308 1.27 19.07 -11.80
N LYS A 309 2.29 19.90 -11.97
CA LYS A 309 3.39 19.62 -12.92
C LYS A 309 4.19 18.40 -12.48
N ASN A 310 4.49 18.30 -11.19
CA ASN A 310 5.25 17.17 -10.64
C ASN A 310 4.41 15.91 -10.62
N LEU A 311 3.10 16.02 -10.35
CA LEU A 311 2.19 14.88 -10.36
C LEU A 311 2.03 14.25 -11.75
N ARG A 312 1.80 15.07 -12.78
CA ARG A 312 1.76 14.60 -14.18
C ARG A 312 3.05 13.91 -14.61
N LYS A 313 4.21 14.36 -14.13
CA LYS A 313 5.49 13.69 -14.41
C LYS A 313 5.51 12.28 -13.81
N ARG A 314 5.07 12.14 -12.55
CA ARG A 314 5.06 10.84 -11.85
C ARG A 314 4.05 9.86 -12.46
N ALA A 315 2.90 10.34 -12.92
CA ALA A 315 1.93 9.52 -13.66
C ALA A 315 2.52 8.93 -14.94
N ARG A 316 3.22 9.74 -15.76
CA ARG A 316 3.89 9.26 -16.98
C ARG A 316 4.98 8.22 -16.69
N GLU A 317 5.72 8.40 -15.59
CA GLU A 317 6.75 7.44 -15.17
C GLU A 317 6.13 6.10 -14.76
N ALA A 318 4.99 6.12 -14.05
CA ALA A 318 4.25 4.91 -13.68
C ALA A 318 3.65 4.19 -14.91
N GLU A 319 3.07 4.93 -15.85
CA GLU A 319 2.49 4.37 -17.08
C GLU A 319 3.55 3.67 -17.96
N LYS A 320 4.72 4.30 -18.15
CA LYS A 320 5.83 3.71 -18.90
C LYS A 320 6.36 2.44 -18.23
N ALA A 321 6.33 2.38 -16.91
CA ALA A 321 6.72 1.19 -16.17
C ALA A 321 5.68 0.06 -16.30
N ALA A 322 4.39 0.41 -16.30
CA ALA A 322 3.29 -0.53 -16.48
C ALA A 322 3.28 -1.15 -17.88
N GLU A 323 3.55 -0.36 -18.93
CA GLU A 323 3.70 -0.86 -20.30
C GLU A 323 4.85 -1.88 -20.40
N GLY A 324 6.01 -1.57 -19.82
CA GLY A 324 7.14 -2.50 -19.77
C GLY A 324 6.79 -3.81 -19.05
N ALA A 325 6.08 -3.72 -17.93
CA ALA A 325 5.67 -4.90 -17.16
C ALA A 325 4.65 -5.77 -17.92
N ARG A 326 3.73 -5.17 -18.68
CA ARG A 326 2.78 -5.89 -19.56
C ARG A 326 3.46 -6.60 -20.71
N LEU A 327 4.46 -5.98 -21.34
CA LEU A 327 5.27 -6.63 -22.37
C LEU A 327 6.04 -7.83 -21.80
N ALA A 328 6.61 -7.67 -20.60
CA ALA A 328 7.26 -8.77 -19.90
C ALA A 328 6.28 -9.92 -19.65
N ALA A 329 5.05 -9.63 -19.20
CA ALA A 329 3.98 -10.61 -19.00
C ALA A 329 3.60 -11.36 -20.28
N ALA A 330 3.28 -10.65 -21.36
CA ALA A 330 2.90 -11.25 -22.64
C ALA A 330 4.01 -12.13 -23.24
N SER A 331 5.29 -11.78 -23.02
CA SER A 331 6.43 -12.60 -23.47
C SER A 331 6.53 -13.95 -22.74
N ARG A 332 5.89 -14.12 -21.57
CA ARG A 332 5.85 -15.39 -20.82
C ARG A 332 4.84 -16.36 -21.40
N ASP A 333 3.69 -15.84 -21.86
CA ASP A 333 2.61 -16.64 -22.44
C ASP A 333 2.99 -17.22 -23.81
N SER A 334 3.74 -16.47 -24.62
CA SER A 334 4.16 -16.91 -25.96
C SER A 334 5.27 -17.97 -25.96
N GLY A 335 6.04 -18.09 -24.89
CA GLY A 335 7.12 -19.07 -24.74
C GLY A 335 6.67 -20.49 -24.38
N HIS A 336 5.37 -20.74 -24.20
CA HIS A 336 4.79 -22.05 -23.84
C HIS A 336 4.01 -22.72 -24.99
N ALA A 337 3.98 -22.13 -26.19
CA ALA A 337 3.17 -22.61 -27.32
C ALA A 337 3.92 -23.52 -28.34
N THR A 338 5.15 -23.96 -28.03
CA THR A 338 5.90 -24.90 -28.86
C THR A 338 6.64 -25.91 -28.00
N GLU A 339 5.96 -27.01 -27.66
CA GLU A 339 6.44 -28.39 -27.71
C GLU A 339 5.26 -29.36 -27.55
#